data_AF-A0A7S4VZ38-F1
#
_entry.id   AF-A0A7S4VZ38-F1
#
_cell.length_a   1.000
_cell.length_b   1.000
_cell.length_c   1.000
_cell.angle_alpha   90.00
_cell.angle_beta   90.00
_cell.angle_gamma   90.00
#
_symmetry.space_group_name_H-M   'P 1'
#
loop_
_entity.id
_entity.type
_entity.pdbx_description
1 polymer ?
#
loop_
_entity_poly.entity_id
_entity_poly.type
_entity_poly.pdbx_seq_one_letter_code
_entity_poly.pdbx_strand_id
1 'polypeptide(L)'
;YSSANHLYACTHSTRSTYTRSYPLVFVGTRDGILDLANVPQENRNNAMLNNHTFVLIGILTALALKVKDLSFVLSFAGATMGNALIYVFPALMFRSAVKNMDGDVAASLKGEVNFAMFAAVLGVVMGAIGVKMALDAL
;
A
#
# COMPACT_ATOMS: atom_id res chain seq x y z
N TYR A 1 -7.42 -20.72 -34.79
CA TYR A 1 -8.61 -19.84 -34.71
C TYR A 1 -9.28 -19.86 -33.33
N SER A 2 -9.43 -21.03 -32.68
CA SER A 2 -10.04 -21.13 -31.32
C SER A 2 -9.29 -20.35 -30.21
N SER A 3 -7.95 -20.40 -30.18
CA SER A 3 -7.14 -19.70 -29.15
C SER A 3 -7.17 -18.16 -29.26
N ALA A 4 -7.35 -17.62 -30.47
CA ALA A 4 -7.40 -16.17 -30.69
C ALA A 4 -8.67 -15.55 -30.08
N ASN A 5 -9.84 -16.17 -30.26
CA ASN A 5 -11.10 -15.68 -29.71
C ASN A 5 -11.12 -15.67 -28.17
N HIS A 6 -10.43 -16.63 -27.53
CA HIS A 6 -10.30 -16.66 -26.08
C HIS A 6 -9.40 -15.51 -25.55
N LEU A 7 -8.33 -15.16 -26.29
CA LEU A 7 -7.53 -13.97 -25.98
C LEU A 7 -8.32 -12.68 -26.17
N TYR A 8 -9.09 -12.53 -27.26
CA TYR A 8 -9.92 -11.34 -27.49
C TYR A 8 -11.01 -11.19 -26.42
N ALA A 9 -11.62 -12.30 -25.98
CA ALA A 9 -12.57 -12.30 -24.86
C ALA A 9 -11.89 -11.91 -23.53
N CYS A 10 -10.66 -12.35 -23.29
CA CYS A 10 -9.89 -12.00 -22.10
C CYS A 10 -9.50 -10.52 -22.08
N THR A 11 -9.09 -9.94 -23.22
CA THR A 11 -8.76 -8.51 -23.34
C THR A 11 -10.01 -7.63 -23.19
N HIS A 12 -11.18 -8.08 -23.66
CA HIS A 12 -12.43 -7.34 -23.50
C HIS A 12 -12.95 -7.39 -22.06
N SER A 13 -12.79 -8.54 -21.39
CA SER A 13 -13.16 -8.72 -19.98
C SER A 13 -12.28 -7.89 -19.05
N THR A 14 -10.96 -7.90 -19.27
CA THR A 14 -10.00 -7.10 -18.47
C THR A 14 -10.22 -5.59 -18.60
N ARG A 15 -10.59 -5.11 -19.80
CA ARG A 15 -10.87 -3.67 -20.00
C ARG A 15 -12.08 -3.18 -19.19
N SER A 16 -13.10 -4.03 -18.99
CA SER A 16 -14.29 -3.68 -18.19
C SER A 16 -13.99 -3.60 -16.68
N THR A 17 -13.06 -4.43 -16.19
CA THR A 17 -12.62 -4.40 -14.79
C THR A 17 -11.77 -3.17 -14.48
N TYR A 18 -10.85 -2.77 -15.35
CA TYR A 18 -10.00 -1.60 -15.10
C TYR A 18 -10.79 -0.29 -14.90
N THR A 19 -11.80 -0.03 -15.73
CA THR A 19 -12.59 1.21 -15.63
C THR A 19 -13.38 1.32 -14.32
N ARG A 20 -13.82 0.18 -13.75
CA ARG A 20 -14.56 0.17 -12.46
C ARG A 20 -13.64 0.12 -11.25
N SER A 21 -12.50 -0.57 -11.35
CA SER A 21 -11.55 -0.67 -10.24
C SER A 21 -10.74 0.61 -10.03
N TYR A 22 -10.41 1.34 -11.11
CA TYR A 22 -9.62 2.57 -11.01
C TYR A 22 -10.23 3.64 -10.09
N PRO A 23 -11.52 4.02 -10.22
CA PRO A 23 -12.13 4.96 -9.29
C PRO A 23 -12.25 4.39 -7.87
N LEU A 24 -12.49 3.08 -7.73
CA LEU A 24 -12.67 2.43 -6.43
C LEU A 24 -11.37 2.44 -5.59
N VAL A 25 -10.23 2.11 -6.22
CA VAL A 25 -8.94 2.14 -5.54
C VAL A 25 -8.59 3.59 -5.16
N PHE A 26 -8.93 4.56 -6.01
CA PHE A 26 -8.67 5.97 -5.73
C PHE A 26 -9.45 6.50 -4.51
N VAL A 27 -10.76 6.22 -4.43
CA VAL A 27 -11.55 6.59 -3.24
C VAL A 27 -11.12 5.80 -2.00
N GLY A 28 -10.74 4.53 -2.14
CA GLY A 28 -10.22 3.72 -1.05
C GLY A 28 -8.89 4.24 -0.49
N THR A 29 -7.94 4.62 -1.33
CA THR A 29 -6.67 5.22 -0.90
C THR A 29 -6.90 6.58 -0.23
N ARG A 30 -7.77 7.41 -0.81
CA ARG A 30 -8.14 8.70 -0.22
C ARG A 30 -8.77 8.51 1.16
N ASP A 31 -9.77 7.65 1.27
CA ASP A 31 -10.48 7.43 2.54
C ASP A 31 -9.55 6.77 3.58
N GLY A 32 -8.63 5.88 3.17
CA GLY A 32 -7.62 5.28 4.05
C GLY A 32 -6.58 6.27 4.59
N ILE A 33 -6.13 7.24 3.80
CA ILE A 33 -5.23 8.30 4.28
C ILE A 33 -5.94 9.22 5.27
N LEU A 34 -7.22 9.54 5.00
CA LEU A 34 -8.03 10.36 5.90
C LEU A 34 -8.32 9.65 7.24
N ASP A 35 -8.53 8.33 7.21
CA ASP A 35 -8.74 7.52 8.41
C ASP A 35 -7.46 7.42 9.27
N LEU A 36 -6.29 7.27 8.62
CA LEU A 36 -5.00 7.22 9.31
C LEU A 36 -4.60 8.58 9.93
N ALA A 37 -5.04 9.70 9.33
CA ALA A 37 -4.78 11.05 9.83
C ALA A 37 -5.73 11.51 10.95
N ASN A 38 -6.71 10.68 11.34
CA ASN A 38 -7.67 10.94 12.43
C ASN A 38 -8.35 12.33 12.32
N VAL A 39 -8.73 12.74 11.10
CA VAL A 39 -9.40 14.02 10.85
C VAL A 39 -10.92 13.80 10.91
N PRO A 40 -11.66 14.46 11.82
CA PRO A 40 -13.11 14.30 11.94
C PRO A 40 -13.83 14.75 10.66
N GLN A 41 -14.87 14.00 10.27
CA GLN A 41 -15.59 14.17 8.99
C GLN A 41 -16.24 15.55 8.78
N GLU A 42 -16.35 16.35 9.83
CA GLU A 42 -17.00 17.66 9.87
C GLU A 42 -16.20 18.81 9.24
N ASN A 43 -14.89 18.65 9.03
CA ASN A 43 -14.03 19.65 8.33
C ASN A 43 -13.65 19.24 6.90
N ARG A 44 -14.40 18.34 6.26
CA ARG A 44 -14.20 17.91 4.86
C ARG A 44 -14.51 19.05 3.88
N ASN A 45 -13.61 20.02 3.78
CA ASN A 45 -13.66 21.07 2.77
C ASN A 45 -13.35 20.44 1.40
N ASN A 46 -14.23 20.69 0.41
CA ASN A 46 -14.07 20.24 -0.98
C ASN A 46 -12.69 20.61 -1.58
N ALA A 47 -12.05 21.67 -1.07
CA ALA A 47 -10.69 22.06 -1.46
C ALA A 47 -9.60 21.06 -1.02
N MET A 48 -9.69 20.45 0.16
CA MET A 48 -8.68 19.46 0.62
C MET A 48 -8.81 18.14 -0.15
N LEU A 49 -10.03 17.71 -0.47
CA LEU A 49 -10.29 16.51 -1.26
C LEU A 49 -9.74 16.65 -2.69
N ASN A 50 -9.94 17.81 -3.32
CA ASN A 50 -9.36 18.11 -4.62
C ASN A 50 -7.83 18.22 -4.57
N ASN A 51 -7.26 18.79 -3.51
CA ASN A 51 -5.81 18.88 -3.34
C ASN A 51 -5.17 17.49 -3.17
N HIS A 52 -5.73 16.62 -2.32
CA HIS A 52 -5.26 15.24 -2.18
C HIS A 52 -5.34 14.46 -3.50
N THR A 53 -6.40 14.69 -4.27
CA THR A 53 -6.58 14.07 -5.58
C THR A 53 -5.47 14.50 -6.55
N PHE A 54 -5.19 15.80 -6.60
CA PHE A 54 -4.15 16.35 -7.47
C PHE A 54 -2.75 15.87 -7.07
N VAL A 55 -2.49 15.80 -5.76
CA VAL A 55 -1.24 15.26 -5.21
C VAL A 55 -1.07 13.78 -5.52
N LEU A 56 -2.11 12.97 -5.34
CA LEU A 56 -2.05 11.53 -5.59
C LEU A 56 -1.79 11.22 -7.07
N ILE A 57 -2.47 11.92 -7.97
CA ILE A 57 -2.25 11.80 -9.42
C ILE A 57 -0.85 12.32 -9.79
N GLY A 58 -0.43 13.46 -9.25
CA GLY A 58 0.88 14.06 -9.52
C GLY A 58 2.05 13.14 -9.11
N ILE A 59 1.96 12.51 -7.94
CA ILE A 59 2.95 11.53 -7.48
C ILE A 59 2.96 10.31 -8.39
N LEU A 60 1.78 9.80 -8.78
CA LEU A 60 1.67 8.64 -9.67
C LEU A 60 2.30 8.94 -11.05
N THR A 61 2.08 10.14 -11.58
CA THR A 61 2.69 10.60 -12.84
C THR A 61 4.20 10.77 -12.70
N ALA A 62 4.69 11.32 -11.58
CA ALA A 62 6.13 11.43 -11.34
C ALA A 62 6.81 10.06 -11.21
N LEU A 63 6.18 9.09 -10.54
CA LEU A 63 6.66 7.70 -10.48
C LEU A 63 6.66 7.05 -11.86
N ALA A 64 5.61 7.26 -12.67
CA ALA A 64 5.52 6.72 -14.02
C ALA A 64 6.60 7.27 -14.97
N LEU A 65 7.06 8.51 -14.75
CA LEU A 65 8.16 9.10 -15.52
C LEU A 65 9.53 8.51 -15.16
N LYS A 66 9.70 8.06 -13.91
CA LYS A 66 10.96 7.50 -13.40
C LYS A 66 11.08 5.99 -13.51
N VAL A 67 9.96 5.26 -13.49
CA VAL A 67 9.98 3.79 -13.50
C VAL A 67 9.10 3.27 -14.62
N LYS A 68 9.71 2.70 -15.67
CA LYS A 68 8.97 2.08 -16.79
C LYS A 68 8.57 0.63 -16.52
N ASP A 69 9.23 -0.04 -15.59
CA ASP A 69 8.96 -1.44 -15.26
C ASP A 69 7.86 -1.59 -14.21
N LEU A 70 6.62 -1.82 -14.68
CA LEU A 70 5.47 -2.04 -13.80
C LEU A 70 5.65 -3.26 -12.88
N SER A 71 6.30 -4.33 -13.37
CA SER A 71 6.53 -5.54 -12.59
C SER A 71 7.40 -5.28 -11.36
N PHE A 72 8.37 -4.36 -11.45
CA PHE A 72 9.21 -3.96 -10.33
C PHE A 72 8.39 -3.22 -9.27
N VAL A 73 7.60 -2.22 -9.69
CA VAL A 73 6.75 -1.43 -8.78
C VAL A 73 5.73 -2.31 -8.06
N LEU A 74 5.08 -3.22 -8.80
CA LEU A 74 4.08 -4.14 -8.24
C LEU A 74 4.71 -5.09 -7.22
N SER A 75 5.90 -5.62 -7.52
CA SER A 75 6.60 -6.54 -6.61
C SER A 75 7.08 -5.83 -5.36
N PHE A 76 7.62 -4.61 -5.49
CA PHE A 76 8.09 -3.81 -4.37
C PHE A 76 6.96 -3.35 -3.45
N ALA A 77 5.88 -2.79 -4.02
CA ALA A 77 4.72 -2.34 -3.26
C ALA A 77 3.99 -3.52 -2.60
N GLY A 78 3.81 -4.63 -3.32
CA GLY A 78 3.18 -5.84 -2.81
C GLY A 78 3.99 -6.51 -1.68
N ALA A 79 5.31 -6.60 -1.82
CA ALA A 79 6.17 -7.16 -0.79
C ALA A 79 6.19 -6.28 0.47
N THR A 80 6.31 -4.97 0.32
CA THR A 80 6.36 -4.04 1.47
C THR A 80 5.01 -4.00 2.20
N MET A 81 3.90 -3.86 1.47
CA MET A 81 2.56 -3.81 2.04
C MET A 81 2.15 -5.17 2.61
N GLY A 82 2.45 -6.28 1.92
CA GLY A 82 2.15 -7.63 2.39
C GLY A 82 2.93 -7.99 3.66
N ASN A 83 4.22 -7.67 3.70
CA ASN A 83 5.05 -7.87 4.89
C ASN A 83 4.56 -7.01 6.07
N ALA A 84 4.21 -5.75 5.82
CA ALA A 84 3.63 -4.89 6.84
C ALA A 84 2.29 -5.46 7.36
N LEU A 85 1.37 -5.85 6.50
CA LEU A 85 0.06 -6.35 6.95
C LEU A 85 0.16 -7.69 7.69
N ILE A 86 0.93 -8.66 7.18
CA ILE A 86 1.03 -10.00 7.79
C ILE A 86 1.69 -9.94 9.17
N TYR A 87 2.69 -9.08 9.38
CA TYR A 87 3.39 -9.00 10.67
C TYR A 87 2.84 -7.93 11.62
N VAL A 88 2.38 -6.78 11.12
CA VAL A 88 1.93 -5.66 11.96
C VAL A 88 0.48 -5.84 12.41
N PHE A 89 -0.40 -6.40 11.56
CA PHE A 89 -1.82 -6.56 11.89
C PHE A 89 -2.07 -7.48 13.10
N PRO A 90 -1.53 -8.72 13.16
CA PRO A 90 -1.70 -9.57 14.34
C PRO A 90 -1.05 -8.96 15.59
N ALA A 91 0.11 -8.31 15.43
CA ALA A 91 0.84 -7.71 16.54
C ALA A 91 0.10 -6.50 17.15
N LEU A 92 -0.53 -5.65 16.33
CA LEU A 92 -1.36 -4.55 16.81
C LEU A 92 -2.67 -5.02 17.44
N MET A 93 -3.31 -6.03 16.85
CA MET A 93 -4.56 -6.61 17.38
C MET A 93 -4.34 -7.22 18.77
N PHE A 94 -3.27 -8.02 18.94
CA PHE A 94 -2.91 -8.57 20.24
C PHE A 94 -2.41 -7.50 21.21
N ARG A 95 -1.61 -6.52 20.77
CA ARG A 95 -1.19 -5.40 21.63
C ARG A 95 -2.38 -4.59 22.16
N SER A 96 -3.40 -4.36 21.34
CA SER A 96 -4.60 -3.63 21.76
C SER A 96 -5.47 -4.46 22.71
N ALA A 97 -5.57 -5.77 22.47
CA ALA A 97 -6.25 -6.69 23.38
C ALA A 97 -5.53 -6.80 24.74
N VAL A 98 -4.20 -6.90 24.73
CA VAL A 98 -3.36 -7.02 25.94
C VAL A 98 -3.22 -5.68 26.67
N LYS A 99 -3.27 -4.52 26.00
CA LYS A 99 -3.29 -3.22 26.69
C LYS A 99 -4.54 -3.05 27.58
N ASN A 100 -5.59 -3.84 27.34
CA ASN A 100 -6.79 -3.90 28.18
C ASN A 100 -6.75 -5.02 29.24
N MET A 101 -5.63 -5.77 29.36
CA MET A 101 -5.40 -6.80 30.39
C MET A 101 -4.05 -6.57 31.11
N ASP A 102 -4.09 -6.35 32.42
CA ASP A 102 -2.89 -6.18 33.26
C ASP A 102 -2.09 -7.50 33.40
N GLY A 103 -0.79 -7.51 33.04
CA GLY A 103 0.11 -8.65 33.29
C GLY A 103 1.40 -8.71 32.46
N ASP A 104 2.38 -9.46 32.99
CA ASP A 104 3.78 -9.73 32.52
C ASP A 104 3.92 -10.20 31.05
N VAL A 105 2.82 -10.58 30.40
CA VAL A 105 2.79 -11.06 29.00
C VAL A 105 2.98 -9.91 28.00
N ALA A 106 2.73 -8.66 28.40
CA ALA A 106 2.92 -7.47 27.57
C ALA A 106 4.39 -7.18 27.21
N ALA A 107 5.36 -7.66 28.02
CA ALA A 107 6.78 -7.43 27.81
C ALA A 107 7.38 -8.33 26.72
N SER A 108 6.95 -9.60 26.65
CA SER A 108 7.40 -10.56 25.62
C SER A 108 6.90 -10.17 24.22
N LEU A 109 5.64 -9.73 24.12
CA LEU A 109 5.05 -9.24 22.86
C LEU A 109 5.68 -7.92 22.36
N LYS A 110 6.15 -7.05 23.26
CA LYS A 110 6.89 -5.85 22.88
C LYS A 110 8.19 -6.20 22.15
N GLY A 111 8.84 -7.31 22.53
CA GLY A 111 10.04 -7.82 21.88
C GLY A 111 9.77 -8.30 20.45
N GLU A 112 8.68 -9.04 20.23
CA GLU A 112 8.28 -9.49 18.88
C GLU A 112 7.82 -8.34 17.99
N VAL A 113 7.06 -7.37 18.51
CA VAL A 113 6.71 -6.15 17.76
C VAL A 113 7.96 -5.39 17.35
N ASN A 114 8.96 -5.31 18.23
CA ASN A 114 10.23 -4.64 17.93
C ASN A 114 11.06 -5.42 16.90
N PHE A 115 11.02 -6.75 16.92
CA PHE A 115 11.67 -7.61 15.93
C PHE A 115 10.96 -7.54 14.56
N ALA A 116 9.63 -7.52 14.55
CA ALA A 116 8.83 -7.31 13.34
C ALA A 116 9.05 -5.91 12.75
N MET A 117 9.14 -4.88 13.59
CA MET A 117 9.55 -3.54 13.19
C MET A 117 10.97 -3.51 12.63
N PHE A 118 11.90 -4.26 13.21
CA PHE A 118 13.28 -4.38 12.71
C PHE A 118 13.32 -5.07 11.33
N ALA A 119 12.57 -6.16 11.14
CA ALA A 119 12.44 -6.84 9.86
C ALA A 119 11.76 -5.96 8.79
N ALA A 120 10.75 -5.18 9.19
CA ALA A 120 10.11 -4.19 8.32
C ALA A 120 11.10 -3.09 7.91
N VAL A 121 11.90 -2.57 8.85
CA VAL A 121 12.95 -1.58 8.56
C VAL A 121 14.00 -2.16 7.61
N LEU A 122 14.45 -3.40 7.82
CA LEU A 122 15.36 -4.07 6.89
C LEU A 122 14.76 -4.25 5.49
N GLY A 123 13.46 -4.59 5.40
CA GLY A 123 12.73 -4.67 4.14
C GLY A 123 12.66 -3.32 3.41
N VAL A 124 12.43 -2.22 4.16
CA VAL A 124 12.42 -0.86 3.60
C VAL A 124 13.81 -0.42 3.16
N VAL A 125 14.87 -0.78 3.90
CA VAL A 125 16.26 -0.48 3.54
C VAL A 125 16.67 -1.22 2.26
N MET A 126 16.39 -2.52 2.18
CA MET A 126 16.65 -3.30 0.95
C MET A 126 15.79 -2.82 -0.21
N GLY A 127 14.56 -2.40 0.07
CA GLY A 127 13.68 -1.72 -0.87
C GLY A 127 14.29 -0.43 -1.44
N ALA A 128 14.78 0.43 -0.56
CA ALA A 128 15.40 1.70 -0.93
C ALA A 128 16.69 1.50 -1.73
N ILE A 129 17.48 0.47 -1.41
CA ILE A 129 18.66 0.08 -2.18
C ILE A 129 18.23 -0.44 -3.57
N GLY A 130 17.19 -1.28 -3.65
CA GLY A 130 16.64 -1.75 -4.92
C GLY A 130 16.11 -0.61 -5.80
N VAL A 131 15.48 0.41 -5.21
CA VAL A 131 15.03 1.62 -5.93
C VAL A 131 16.21 2.47 -6.38
N LYS A 132 17.25 2.64 -5.55
CA LYS A 132 18.49 3.34 -5.95
C LYS A 132 19.15 2.64 -7.15
N MET A 133 19.30 1.32 -7.10
CA MET A 133 19.87 0.55 -8.20
C MET A 133 18.99 0.58 -9.45
N ALA A 134 17.66 0.56 -9.30
CA ALA A 134 16.73 0.68 -10.44
C ALA A 134 16.77 2.07 -11.07
N LEU A 135 17.01 3.13 -10.29
CA LEU A 135 17.18 4.49 -10.78
C LEU A 135 18.55 4.74 -11.42
N ASP A 136 19.59 4.05 -10.96
CA ASP A 136 20.93 4.11 -11.55
C ASP A 136 21.07 3.20 -12.79
N ALA A 137 20.20 2.20 -12.93
CA ALA A 137 20.11 1.31 -14.09
C ALA A 137 19.20 1.84 -15.22
N LEU A 138 18.54 2.98 -14.99
CA LEU A 138 17.67 3.69 -15.94
C LEU A 138 18.45 4.79 -16.68
#